data_AF-A0A9D6PKP5-F1
#
_entry.id   AF-A0A9D6PKP5-F1
#
_cell.length_a   1.000
_cell.length_b   1.000
_cell.length_c   1.000
_cell.angle_alpha   90.00
_cell.angle_beta   90.00
_cell.angle_gamma   90.00
#
_symmetry.space_group_name_H-M   'P 1'
#
loop_
_entity.id
_entity.type
_entity.pdbx_description
1 polymer ?
#
loop_
_entity_poly.entity_id
_entity_poly.type
_entity_poly.pdbx_seq_one_letter_code
_entity_poly.pdbx_strand_id
1 'polypeptide(L)' 'MNSKELLISVIIIFLSITAWIAFDIYHASSSTSLTPVQLEQTKPLTPTFDGAIIEKIKSRER' A
#
# COMPACT_ATOMS: atom_id res chain seq x y z
N MET A 1 -0.89 -42.69 12.74
CA MET A 1 -1.89 -41.70 12.32
C MET A 1 -3.21 -42.40 12.16
N ASN A 2 -4.15 -42.10 13.04
CA ASN A 2 -5.49 -42.63 13.00
C ASN A 2 -6.34 -41.78 12.04
N SER A 3 -7.29 -42.37 11.32
CA SER A 3 -8.10 -41.65 10.30
C SER A 3 -8.85 -40.45 10.89
N LYS A 4 -9.18 -40.50 12.19
CA LYS A 4 -9.77 -39.36 12.93
C LYS A 4 -8.82 -38.18 13.07
N GLU A 5 -7.54 -38.42 13.34
CA GLU A 5 -6.53 -37.35 13.51
C GLU A 5 -6.27 -36.63 12.19
N LEU A 6 -6.24 -37.38 11.09
CA LEU A 6 -6.14 -36.83 9.74
C LEU A 6 -7.34 -35.94 9.41
N LEU A 7 -8.55 -36.39 9.72
CA LEU A 7 -9.77 -35.64 9.43
C LEU A 7 -9.83 -34.33 10.22
N ILE A 8 -9.47 -34.36 11.51
CA ILE A 8 -9.36 -33.16 12.34
C ILE A 8 -8.31 -32.18 11.77
N SER A 9 -7.15 -32.69 11.35
CA SER A 9 -6.09 -31.87 10.79
C SER A 9 -6.52 -31.17 9.49
N VAL A 10 -7.23 -31.87 8.61
CA VAL A 10 -7.77 -31.30 7.37
C VAL A 10 -8.78 -30.19 7.66
N ILE A 11 -9.66 -30.37 8.65
CA ILE A 11 -10.63 -29.34 9.04
C ILE A 11 -9.92 -28.08 9.54
N ILE A 12 -8.91 -28.24 10.40
CA ILE A 12 -8.16 -27.09 10.94
C ILE A 12 -7.47 -26.35 9.81
N ILE A 13 -6.77 -27.06 8.92
CA ILE A 13 -6.09 -26.46 7.76
C ILE A 13 -7.09 -25.71 6.87
N PHE A 14 -8.25 -26.30 6.61
CA PHE A 14 -9.29 -25.67 5.81
C PHE A 14 -9.80 -24.37 6.45
N LEU A 15 -10.06 -24.38 7.76
CA LEU A 15 -10.47 -23.18 8.50
C LEU A 15 -9.38 -22.12 8.51
N SER A 16 -8.11 -22.50 8.69
CA SER A 16 -6.98 -21.58 8.66
C SER A 16 -6.84 -20.90 7.30
N ILE A 17 -6.92 -21.64 6.19
CA ILE A 17 -6.83 -21.07 4.84
C ILE A 17 -8.03 -20.15 4.58
N THR A 18 -9.24 -20.56 4.97
CA THR A 18 -10.44 -19.74 4.78
C THR A 18 -10.36 -18.42 5.55
N ALA A 19 -9.91 -18.46 6.81
CA ALA A 19 -9.71 -17.27 7.62
C ALA A 19 -8.64 -16.34 7.03
N TRP A 20 -7.55 -16.92 6.51
CA TRP A 20 -6.48 -16.17 5.86
C TRP A 20 -6.99 -15.41 4.63
N ILE A 21 -7.71 -16.09 3.74
CA ILE A 21 -8.29 -15.48 2.54
C ILE A 21 -9.25 -14.34 2.91
N ALA A 22 -10.10 -14.54 3.92
CA ALA A 22 -11.02 -13.50 4.38
C ALA A 22 -10.28 -12.26 4.91
N PHE A 23 -9.19 -12.48 5.66
CA PHE A 23 -8.35 -11.40 6.17
C PHE A 23 -7.64 -10.64 5.05
N ASP A 24 -7.10 -11.34 4.06
CA ASP A 24 -6.43 -10.73 2.91
C ASP A 24 -7.41 -9.86 2.10
N ILE A 25 -8.63 -10.35 1.85
CA ILE A 25 -9.68 -9.58 1.15
C ILE A 25 -10.04 -8.32 1.95
N TYR A 26 -10.23 -8.45 3.27
CA TYR A 26 -10.53 -7.32 4.14
C TYR A 26 -9.39 -6.29 4.13
N HIS A 27 -8.14 -6.75 4.26
CA HIS A 27 -6.97 -5.89 4.28
C HIS A 27 -6.76 -5.17 2.94
N ALA A 28 -6.91 -5.88 1.81
CA ALA A 28 -6.83 -5.31 0.46
C ALA A 28 -7.90 -4.24 0.23
N SER A 29 -9.13 -4.48 0.70
CA SER A 29 -10.21 -3.50 0.65
C SER A 29 -9.87 -2.24 1.46
N SER A 30 -9.35 -2.40 2.68
CA SER A 30 -9.04 -1.27 3.58
C SER A 30 -7.78 -0.48 3.21
N SER A 31 -6.78 -1.12 2.59
CA SER A 31 -5.50 -0.48 2.24
C SER A 31 -5.60 0.39 0.98
N THR A 32 -6.59 0.12 0.13
CA THR A 32 -6.81 0.88 -1.11
C THR A 32 -7.49 2.23 -0.86
N SER A 33 -8.12 2.43 0.30
CA SER A 33 -8.67 3.73 0.69
C SER A 33 -7.60 4.61 1.33
N LEU A 34 -6.70 5.19 0.53
CA LEU A 34 -5.99 6.39 0.98
C LEU A 34 -7.05 7.42 1.33
N THR A 35 -7.06 7.88 2.58
CA THR A 35 -7.95 8.97 3.00
C THR A 35 -7.66 10.20 2.14
N PRO A 36 -8.63 11.10 1.92
CA PRO A 36 -8.40 12.31 1.12
C PRO A 36 -7.17 13.13 1.58
N VAL A 37 -6.91 13.10 2.89
CA VAL A 37 -5.73 13.74 3.51
C VAL A 37 -4.42 13.05 3.08
N GLN A 38 -4.38 11.72 3.06
CA GLN A 38 -3.20 10.96 2.62
C GLN A 38 -2.94 11.11 1.12
N LEU A 39 -3.99 11.27 0.31
CA LEU A 39 -3.87 11.52 -1.13
C LEU A 39 -3.22 12.87 -1.42
N GLU A 40 -3.62 13.93 -0.69
CA GLU A 40 -2.99 15.26 -0.81
C GLU A 40 -1.52 15.24 -0.36
N GLN A 41 -1.20 14.49 0.70
CA GLN A 41 0.17 14.33 1.19
C GLN A 41 1.08 13.49 0.27
N THR A 42 0.50 12.64 -0.59
CA THR A 42 1.24 11.81 -1.54
C THR A 42 1.28 12.39 -2.96
N LYS A 43 0.69 13.59 -3.15
CA LYS A 43 0.73 14.28 -4.42
C LYS A 43 2.18 14.52 -4.87
N PRO A 44 2.54 14.18 -6.11
CA PRO A 44 3.87 14.45 -6.63
C PRO A 44 4.21 15.93 -6.47
N LEU A 45 5.36 16.21 -5.85
CA LEU A 45 5.98 17.52 -5.93
C LEU A 45 6.45 17.68 -7.37
N THR A 46 5.63 18.32 -8.21
CA THR A 46 6.04 18.82 -9.52
C THR A 46 6.51 20.26 -9.33
N PRO A 47 7.80 20.49 -8.98
CA PRO A 47 8.31 21.85 -8.89
C PRO A 47 8.31 22.46 -10.29
N THR A 48 7.50 23.49 -10.48
CA THR A 48 7.63 24.35 -11.66
C THR A 48 8.79 25.30 -11.39
N PHE A 49 9.95 25.01 -11.98
CA PHE A 49 11.10 25.90 -11.88
C PHE A 49 10.86 27.17 -12.68
N ASP A 50 10.92 28.32 -12.03
CA ASP A 50 10.88 29.61 -12.71
C ASP A 50 12.22 29.86 -13.40
N GLY A 51 12.24 29.65 -14.72
CA GLY A 51 13.41 29.84 -15.56
C GLY A 51 13.97 31.27 -15.51
N ALA A 52 13.12 32.28 -15.30
CA ALA A 52 13.55 33.67 -15.20
C ALA A 52 14.34 33.92 -13.91
N ILE A 53 13.96 33.26 -12.81
CA ILE A 53 14.71 33.31 -11.55
C ILE A 53 16.05 32.60 -11.70
N ILE A 54 16.08 31.43 -12.33
CA ILE A 54 17.32 30.68 -12.56
C ILE A 54 18.31 31.49 -13.40
N GLU A 55 17.83 32.14 -14.46
CA GLU A 55 18.66 32.99 -15.31
C GLU A 55 19.21 34.21 -14.56
N LYS A 56 18.37 34.83 -13.71
CA LYS A 56 18.76 35.97 -12.85
C LYS A 56 19.77 35.60 -11.76
N ILE A 57 19.75 34.35 -11.28
CA ILE A 57 20.77 33.86 -10.34
C ILE A 57 22.08 33.58 -11.09
N LYS A 58 22.00 32.92 -12.26
CA LYS A 58 23.15 32.62 -13.11
C LYS A 58 23.91 33.87 -13.57
N SER A 59 23.20 34.99 -13.77
CA SER A 59 23.82 36.27 -14.13
C SER A 59 24.54 36.97 -12.98
N ARG A 60 24.39 36.52 -11.72
CA ARG A 60 25.05 37.10 -10.53
C ARG A 60 26.33 36.36 -10.12
N GLU A 61 26.54 35.15 -10.63
CA GLU A 61 27.78 34.37 -10.44
C GLU A 61 28.88 34.74 -11.45
N ARG A 62 28.57 35.57 -12.45
CA ARG A 62 29.56 36.19 -13.34
C ARG A 62 29.92 37.58 -12.83
#